data_AF-A0A522NX81-F1
#
_entry.id   AF-A0A522NX81-F1
#
_cell.length_a   1.000
_cell.length_b   1.000
_cell.length_c   1.000
_cell.angle_alpha   90.00
_cell.angle_beta   90.00
_cell.angle_gamma   90.00
#
_symmetry.space_group_name_H-M   'P 1'
#
loop_
_entity.id
_entity.type
_entity.pdbx_description
1 polymer ?
#
loop_
_entity_poly.entity_id
_entity_poly.type
_entity_poly.pdbx_seq_one_letter_code
_entity_poly.pdbx_strand_id
1 'polypeptide(L)'
;MTDETLAARFSDKLFGTPDGGASGAKTRLMRVAVQLLADGEPITPAQLAAAAGLAEADLRPGSGPLDIEYDELGRIVGWGLTSNATPHKFTVNARRLYTWCAPDTLIFPILIGRIAEVESPCPTTGTIIRLTVDPDAGVTALDPSTAVVSLVDPGQVDPAAVRATVCDPQHFFATADAARDWQSRHPGMTVLPVAEAYTLIMRPLADAFLRDASPGMNRDRSVSGAWPQDRPPSAGAGPLIEQFGRPATDGVEHLRG
;
A
#
# COMPACT_ATOMS: atom_id res chain seq x y z
N MET A 1 16.86 -6.42 -20.66
CA MET A 1 16.11 -5.42 -19.86
C MET A 1 15.48 -6.22 -18.74
N THR A 2 15.87 -6.00 -17.48
CA THR A 2 15.40 -6.83 -16.37
C THR A 2 14.00 -6.39 -15.94
N ASP A 3 13.15 -7.33 -15.53
CA ASP A 3 11.75 -7.07 -15.13
C ASP A 3 11.63 -6.06 -13.98
N GLU A 4 12.65 -6.03 -13.10
CA GLU A 4 12.81 -5.04 -12.03
C GLU A 4 12.81 -3.58 -12.54
N THR A 5 13.27 -3.36 -13.77
CA THR A 5 13.28 -2.03 -14.40
C THR A 5 11.88 -1.62 -14.89
N LEU A 6 11.02 -2.58 -15.26
CA LEU A 6 9.66 -2.30 -15.73
C LEU A 6 8.74 -1.96 -14.55
N ALA A 7 8.82 -2.73 -13.46
CA ALA A 7 8.04 -2.47 -12.26
C ALA A 7 8.39 -1.11 -11.62
N ALA A 8 9.69 -0.76 -11.55
CA ALA A 8 10.12 0.55 -11.07
C ALA A 8 9.56 1.69 -11.95
N ARG A 9 9.67 1.58 -13.28
CA ARG A 9 9.10 2.56 -14.22
C ARG A 9 7.58 2.67 -14.13
N PHE A 10 6.89 1.57 -13.85
CA PHE A 10 5.45 1.53 -13.66
C PHE A 10 5.02 2.28 -12.39
N SER A 11 5.71 2.00 -11.28
CA SER A 11 5.52 2.71 -10.01
C SER A 11 5.82 4.21 -10.15
N ASP A 12 6.96 4.55 -10.74
CA ASP A 12 7.39 5.94 -10.95
C ASP A 12 6.39 6.76 -11.75
N LYS A 13 5.70 6.14 -12.72
CA LYS A 13 4.72 6.84 -13.55
C LYS A 13 3.33 6.93 -12.92
N LEU A 14 2.88 5.88 -12.25
CA LEU A 14 1.55 5.88 -11.63
C LEU A 14 1.49 6.76 -10.37
N PHE A 15 2.58 6.78 -9.63
CA PHE A 15 2.61 7.41 -8.31
C PHE A 15 3.61 8.57 -8.23
N GLY A 16 4.61 8.61 -9.11
CA GLY A 16 5.69 9.60 -9.13
C GLY A 16 7.00 8.98 -8.61
N THR A 17 8.15 9.62 -8.88
CA THR A 17 9.45 9.12 -8.38
C THR A 17 9.54 9.24 -6.85
N PRO A 18 10.28 8.33 -6.16
CA PRO A 18 10.45 8.36 -4.70
C PRO A 18 11.02 9.69 -4.18
N ASP A 19 11.76 10.41 -5.01
CA ASP A 19 12.38 11.70 -4.68
C ASP A 19 11.39 12.88 -4.63
N GLY A 20 10.13 12.67 -5.06
CA GLY A 20 9.05 13.64 -4.92
C GLY A 20 8.17 13.32 -3.72
N GLY A 21 8.28 14.07 -2.63
CA GLY A 21 7.51 13.83 -1.38
C GLY A 21 5.98 13.74 -1.53
N ALA A 22 5.42 14.21 -2.64
CA ALA A 22 4.00 14.06 -3.00
C ALA A 22 3.62 12.64 -3.50
N SER A 23 4.56 11.92 -4.14
CA SER A 23 4.38 10.54 -4.62
C SER A 23 4.20 9.56 -3.46
N GLY A 24 5.14 9.60 -2.50
CA GLY A 24 5.10 8.73 -1.32
C GLY A 24 3.85 8.91 -0.47
N ALA A 25 3.32 10.14 -0.37
CA ALA A 25 2.08 10.41 0.35
C ALA A 25 0.85 9.76 -0.32
N LYS A 26 0.73 9.86 -1.66
CA LYS A 26 -0.38 9.24 -2.42
C LYS A 26 -0.32 7.72 -2.37
N THR A 27 0.86 7.14 -2.57
CA THR A 27 1.12 5.70 -2.42
C THR A 27 0.74 5.21 -1.02
N ARG A 28 1.16 5.93 0.03
CA ARG A 28 0.82 5.58 1.41
C ARG A 28 -0.68 5.65 1.67
N LEU A 29 -1.35 6.67 1.15
CA LEU A 29 -2.81 6.82 1.28
C LEU A 29 -3.57 5.69 0.62
N MET A 30 -3.27 5.37 -0.64
CA MET A 30 -3.92 4.27 -1.35
C MET A 30 -3.72 2.95 -0.60
N ARG A 31 -2.49 2.64 -0.17
CA ARG A 31 -2.19 1.42 0.58
C ARG A 31 -3.01 1.33 1.87
N VAL A 32 -3.06 2.41 2.66
CA VAL A 32 -3.83 2.45 3.91
C VAL A 32 -5.33 2.32 3.63
N ALA A 33 -5.84 2.96 2.57
CA ALA A 33 -7.23 2.84 2.16
C ALA A 33 -7.58 1.38 1.82
N VAL A 34 -6.76 0.70 1.01
CA VAL A 34 -6.94 -0.73 0.67
C VAL A 34 -6.90 -1.61 1.91
N GLN A 35 -5.99 -1.35 2.85
CA GLN A 35 -5.90 -2.10 4.11
C GLN A 35 -7.15 -1.95 4.97
N LEU A 36 -7.70 -0.73 5.10
CA LEU A 36 -8.91 -0.50 5.88
C LEU A 36 -10.17 -1.04 5.17
N LEU A 37 -10.28 -0.85 3.86
CA LEU A 37 -11.42 -1.34 3.05
C LEU A 37 -11.49 -2.87 3.02
N ALA A 38 -10.39 -3.58 3.28
CA ALA A 38 -10.36 -5.05 3.37
C ALA A 38 -11.19 -5.61 4.53
N ASP A 39 -11.54 -4.79 5.53
CA ASP A 39 -12.50 -5.17 6.57
C ASP A 39 -13.95 -5.13 6.08
N GLY A 40 -14.19 -4.57 4.89
CA GLY A 40 -15.48 -4.56 4.19
C GLY A 40 -16.48 -3.53 4.66
N GLU A 41 -16.05 -2.57 5.49
CA GLU A 41 -16.86 -1.45 5.94
C GLU A 41 -16.40 -0.16 5.24
N PRO A 42 -17.32 0.77 4.91
CA PRO A 42 -16.95 2.10 4.41
C PRO A 42 -16.08 2.86 5.43
N ILE A 43 -15.08 3.60 4.95
CA ILE A 43 -14.13 4.34 5.79
C ILE A 43 -14.34 5.85 5.66
N THR A 44 -14.18 6.61 6.73
CA THR A 44 -14.23 8.07 6.66
C THR A 44 -12.88 8.64 6.21
N PRO A 45 -12.85 9.84 5.60
CA PRO A 45 -11.60 10.56 5.36
C PRO A 45 -10.76 10.73 6.62
N ALA A 46 -11.38 11.01 7.77
CA ALA A 46 -10.69 11.11 9.05
C ALA A 46 -10.02 9.79 9.49
N GLN A 47 -10.69 8.64 9.30
CA GLN A 47 -10.09 7.32 9.56
C GLN A 47 -8.88 7.06 8.67
N LEU A 48 -8.99 7.39 7.37
CA LEU A 48 -7.89 7.27 6.42
C LEU A 48 -6.71 8.17 6.81
N ALA A 49 -6.95 9.46 7.12
CA ALA A 49 -5.91 10.39 7.56
C ALA A 49 -5.20 9.90 8.82
N ALA A 50 -5.96 9.48 9.83
CA ALA A 50 -5.43 9.00 11.10
C ALA A 50 -4.56 7.74 10.90
N ALA A 51 -5.05 6.75 10.16
CA ALA A 51 -4.30 5.52 9.87
C ALA A 51 -3.07 5.80 8.98
N ALA A 52 -3.17 6.78 8.08
CA ALA A 52 -2.07 7.27 7.28
C ALA A 52 -1.20 8.28 8.02
N GLY A 53 -1.40 8.58 9.32
CA GLY A 53 -0.60 9.56 10.07
C GLY A 53 -0.43 10.91 9.35
N LEU A 54 -1.47 11.39 8.68
CA LEU A 54 -1.54 12.68 7.99
C LEU A 54 -2.60 13.56 8.65
N ALA A 55 -2.54 14.88 8.47
CA ALA A 55 -3.64 15.74 8.87
C ALA A 55 -4.80 15.58 7.88
N GLU A 56 -6.04 15.60 8.34
CA GLU A 56 -7.21 15.51 7.45
C GLU A 56 -7.26 16.65 6.42
N ALA A 57 -6.71 17.83 6.77
CA ALA A 57 -6.54 18.95 5.83
C ALA A 57 -5.59 18.63 4.66
N ASP A 58 -4.75 17.61 4.77
CA ASP A 58 -3.85 17.15 3.71
C ASP A 58 -4.56 16.17 2.75
N LEU A 59 -5.76 15.68 3.11
CA LEU A 59 -6.62 14.89 2.23
C LEU A 59 -7.52 15.74 1.32
N ARG A 60 -7.38 17.07 1.35
CA ARG A 60 -8.31 18.00 0.67
C ARG A 60 -8.63 17.54 -0.76
N PRO A 61 -9.93 17.38 -1.10
CA PRO A 61 -10.35 17.18 -2.48
C PRO A 61 -9.87 18.37 -3.31
N GLY A 62 -8.97 18.16 -4.27
CA GLY A 62 -8.43 19.26 -5.08
C GLY A 62 -7.08 19.05 -5.76
N SER A 63 -6.32 18.00 -5.47
CA SER A 63 -5.14 17.63 -6.27
C SER A 63 -5.47 16.51 -7.26
N GLY A 64 -6.31 16.84 -8.26
CA GLY A 64 -6.70 15.95 -9.36
C GLY A 64 -7.73 14.88 -8.99
N PRO A 65 -8.36 14.23 -9.98
CA PRO A 65 -9.29 13.12 -9.75
C PRO A 65 -8.50 11.96 -9.14
N LEU A 66 -8.57 11.82 -7.82
CA LEU A 66 -8.38 10.51 -7.23
C LEU A 66 -9.70 9.80 -7.53
N ASP A 67 -9.66 8.72 -8.29
CA ASP A 67 -10.85 7.93 -8.71
C ASP A 67 -11.57 7.26 -7.52
N ILE A 68 -11.54 7.83 -6.32
CA ILE A 68 -12.12 7.32 -5.09
C ILE A 68 -13.64 7.31 -5.20
N GLU A 69 -14.23 6.18 -4.85
CA GLU A 69 -15.67 5.98 -4.78
C GLU A 69 -16.15 6.34 -3.38
N TYR A 70 -17.20 7.16 -3.30
CA TYR A 70 -17.84 7.58 -2.05
C TYR A 70 -19.30 7.12 -2.02
N ASP A 71 -19.81 6.80 -0.83
CA ASP A 71 -21.24 6.63 -0.60
C ASP A 71 -21.96 7.99 -0.40
N GLU A 72 -23.27 7.93 -0.22
CA GLU A 72 -24.13 9.10 0.00
C GLU A 72 -23.79 9.88 1.28
N LEU A 73 -23.06 9.27 2.22
CA LEU A 73 -22.61 9.88 3.47
C LEU A 73 -21.19 10.47 3.36
N GLY A 74 -20.59 10.44 2.17
CA GLY A 74 -19.22 10.91 1.94
C GLY A 74 -18.15 9.99 2.54
N ARG A 75 -18.50 8.74 2.85
CA ARG A 75 -17.52 7.72 3.25
C ARG A 75 -16.93 7.06 2.01
N ILE A 76 -15.66 6.73 2.07
CA ILE A 76 -14.94 6.03 1.02
C ILE A 76 -15.41 4.58 1.01
N VAL A 77 -15.90 4.14 -0.15
CA VAL A 77 -16.33 2.76 -0.42
C VAL A 77 -15.45 2.06 -1.44
N GLY A 78 -14.57 2.79 -2.12
CA GLY A 78 -13.65 2.19 -3.06
C GLY A 78 -12.44 3.04 -3.42
N TRP A 79 -11.28 2.41 -3.50
CA TRP A 79 -10.07 2.94 -4.12
C TRP A 79 -9.24 1.75 -4.62
N GLY A 80 -9.48 1.34 -5.86
CA GLY A 80 -9.00 0.06 -6.39
C GLY A 80 -9.76 -1.12 -5.79
N LEU A 81 -9.66 -1.35 -4.47
CA LEU A 81 -10.51 -2.27 -3.71
C LEU A 81 -11.83 -1.55 -3.37
N THR A 82 -12.98 -2.21 -3.55
CA THR A 82 -14.29 -1.57 -3.41
C THR A 82 -15.39 -2.52 -2.93
N SER A 83 -16.39 -1.98 -2.26
CA SER A 83 -17.65 -2.69 -1.96
C SER A 83 -18.63 -2.68 -3.13
N ASN A 84 -18.42 -1.81 -4.13
CA ASN A 84 -19.28 -1.74 -5.32
C ASN A 84 -19.00 -2.92 -6.24
N ALA A 85 -20.06 -3.55 -6.74
CA ALA A 85 -19.91 -4.74 -7.59
C ALA A 85 -19.15 -4.42 -8.89
N THR A 86 -18.09 -5.17 -9.15
CA THR A 86 -17.36 -5.20 -10.42
C THR A 86 -17.29 -6.64 -10.95
N PRO A 87 -16.83 -6.87 -12.18
CA PRO A 87 -16.55 -8.23 -12.68
C PRO A 87 -15.49 -8.98 -11.86
N HIS A 88 -14.57 -8.27 -11.18
CA HIS A 88 -13.45 -8.84 -10.45
C HIS A 88 -13.83 -9.04 -8.98
N LYS A 89 -14.40 -10.21 -8.67
CA LYS A 89 -14.78 -10.58 -7.30
C LYS A 89 -13.52 -10.89 -6.50
N PHE A 90 -13.43 -10.32 -5.31
CA PHE A 90 -12.29 -10.43 -4.42
C PHE A 90 -12.77 -10.81 -3.02
N THR A 91 -12.46 -12.01 -2.54
CA THR A 91 -12.90 -12.48 -1.23
C THR A 91 -11.72 -12.53 -0.28
N VAL A 92 -11.80 -11.81 0.84
CA VAL A 92 -10.76 -11.76 1.86
C VAL A 92 -11.42 -11.86 3.25
N ASN A 93 -10.91 -12.72 4.13
CA ASN A 93 -11.53 -13.04 5.45
C ASN A 93 -13.02 -13.41 5.36
N ALA A 94 -13.40 -14.23 4.37
CA ALA A 94 -14.79 -14.58 4.09
C ALA A 94 -15.73 -13.40 3.77
N ARG A 95 -15.18 -12.20 3.50
CA ARG A 95 -15.94 -11.03 3.03
C ARG A 95 -15.76 -10.89 1.53
N ARG A 96 -16.89 -10.78 0.82
CA ARG A 96 -16.89 -10.54 -0.62
C ARG A 96 -16.80 -9.04 -0.89
N LEU A 97 -15.71 -8.66 -1.55
CA LEU A 97 -15.42 -7.34 -2.09
C LEU A 97 -15.17 -7.48 -3.60
N TYR A 98 -14.73 -6.38 -4.21
CA TYR A 98 -14.43 -6.30 -5.61
C TYR A 98 -13.19 -5.45 -5.85
N THR A 99 -12.54 -5.62 -6.99
CA THR A 99 -11.47 -4.71 -7.45
C THR A 99 -11.84 -4.03 -8.76
N TRP A 100 -11.21 -2.92 -9.08
CA TRP A 100 -11.49 -2.22 -10.34
C TRP A 100 -10.93 -2.94 -11.56
N CYS A 101 -9.80 -3.65 -11.44
CA CYS A 101 -9.21 -4.41 -12.54
C CYS A 101 -8.60 -5.76 -12.12
N ALA A 102 -8.14 -6.53 -13.09
CA ALA A 102 -7.45 -7.80 -12.85
C ALA A 102 -6.12 -7.64 -12.08
N PRO A 103 -5.20 -6.72 -12.43
CA PRO A 103 -3.96 -6.47 -11.68
C PRO A 103 -4.16 -6.13 -10.20
N ASP A 104 -5.20 -5.37 -9.85
CA ASP A 104 -5.54 -5.06 -8.46
C ASP A 104 -5.71 -6.33 -7.61
N THR A 105 -6.34 -7.38 -8.18
CA THR A 105 -6.53 -8.67 -7.50
C THR A 105 -5.23 -9.38 -7.18
N LEU A 106 -4.16 -9.09 -7.93
CA LEU A 106 -2.84 -9.70 -7.79
C LEU A 106 -1.94 -8.90 -6.83
N ILE A 107 -2.20 -7.60 -6.64
CA ILE A 107 -1.40 -6.69 -5.83
C ILE A 107 -1.94 -6.61 -4.39
N PHE A 108 -3.25 -6.43 -4.21
CA PHE A 108 -3.83 -6.13 -2.91
C PHE A 108 -3.65 -7.18 -1.82
N PRO A 109 -3.62 -8.50 -2.10
CA PRO A 109 -3.34 -9.50 -1.09
C PRO A 109 -2.02 -9.23 -0.34
N ILE A 110 -0.98 -8.80 -1.06
CA ILE A 110 0.32 -8.42 -0.49
C ILE A 110 0.18 -7.15 0.37
N LEU A 111 -0.55 -6.14 -0.11
CA LEU A 111 -0.74 -4.88 0.63
C LEU A 111 -1.56 -5.08 1.92
N ILE A 112 -2.56 -5.95 1.87
CA ILE A 112 -3.44 -6.29 2.99
C ILE A 112 -2.76 -7.27 3.95
N GLY A 113 -1.78 -8.04 3.46
CA GLY A 113 -1.11 -9.11 4.21
C GLY A 113 -2.03 -10.29 4.49
N ARG A 114 -2.97 -10.58 3.57
CA ARG A 114 -3.97 -11.65 3.72
C ARG A 114 -4.22 -12.34 2.39
N ILE A 115 -4.57 -13.64 2.45
CA ILE A 115 -4.95 -14.44 1.29
C ILE A 115 -6.26 -13.91 0.71
N ALA A 116 -6.36 -13.87 -0.62
CA ALA A 116 -7.60 -13.56 -1.32
C ALA A 116 -7.98 -14.64 -2.35
N GLU A 117 -9.28 -14.94 -2.40
CA GLU A 117 -9.88 -15.74 -3.46
C GLU A 117 -10.49 -14.83 -4.51
N VAL A 118 -10.17 -15.09 -5.78
CA VAL A 118 -10.54 -14.22 -6.89
C VAL A 118 -11.38 -14.99 -7.89
N GLU A 119 -12.46 -14.36 -8.36
CA GLU A 119 -13.22 -14.82 -9.52
C GLU A 119 -13.40 -13.67 -10.51
N SER A 120 -13.06 -13.89 -11.78
CA SER A 120 -13.20 -12.87 -12.83
C SER A 120 -13.63 -13.51 -14.14
N PRO A 121 -14.63 -12.97 -14.86
CA PRO A 121 -14.97 -13.47 -16.18
C PRO A 121 -13.92 -13.04 -17.21
N CYS A 122 -13.66 -13.91 -18.18
CA CYS A 122 -13.02 -13.51 -19.44
C CYS A 122 -14.02 -12.66 -20.23
N PRO A 123 -13.70 -11.41 -20.61
CA PRO A 123 -14.64 -10.55 -21.32
C PRO A 123 -14.98 -11.09 -22.72
N THR A 124 -14.10 -11.88 -23.32
CA THR A 124 -14.29 -12.46 -24.66
C THR A 124 -15.16 -13.71 -24.66
N THR A 125 -15.00 -14.58 -23.65
CA THR A 125 -15.62 -15.93 -23.67
C THR A 125 -16.63 -16.16 -22.55
N GLY A 126 -16.68 -15.28 -21.53
CA GLY A 126 -17.48 -15.48 -20.33
C GLY A 126 -16.96 -16.58 -19.39
N THR A 127 -15.87 -17.29 -19.75
CA THR A 127 -15.25 -18.31 -18.90
C THR A 127 -14.81 -17.66 -17.59
N ILE A 128 -15.15 -18.26 -16.45
CA ILE A 128 -14.74 -17.75 -15.13
C ILE A 128 -13.31 -18.20 -14.84
N ILE A 129 -12.41 -17.23 -14.69
CA ILE A 129 -11.08 -17.44 -14.14
C ILE A 129 -11.17 -17.41 -12.61
N ARG A 130 -10.59 -18.42 -11.97
CA ARG A 130 -10.44 -18.52 -10.51
C ARG A 130 -8.97 -18.64 -10.15
N LEU A 131 -8.61 -18.01 -9.04
CA LEU A 131 -7.26 -18.09 -8.47
C LEU A 131 -7.29 -17.72 -6.99
N THR A 132 -6.31 -18.24 -6.26
CA THR A 132 -5.98 -17.79 -4.91
C THR A 132 -4.67 -17.04 -4.97
N VAL A 133 -4.61 -15.87 -4.34
CA VAL A 133 -3.39 -15.07 -4.25
C VAL A 133 -2.99 -15.00 -2.79
N ASP A 134 -1.86 -15.63 -2.47
CA ASP A 134 -1.28 -15.68 -1.15
C ASP A 134 -0.06 -14.72 -1.11
N PRO A 135 0.08 -13.87 -0.08
CA PRO A 135 1.22 -12.95 0.03
C PRO A 135 2.58 -13.65 0.07
N ASP A 136 2.64 -14.85 0.65
CA ASP A 136 3.84 -15.63 0.88
C ASP A 136 4.06 -16.66 -0.24
N ALA A 137 3.02 -17.41 -0.60
CA ALA A 137 3.11 -18.50 -1.59
C ALA A 137 2.87 -18.06 -3.04
N GLY A 138 2.34 -16.86 -3.27
CA GLY A 138 2.02 -16.34 -4.60
C GLY A 138 0.69 -16.84 -5.16
N VAL A 139 0.58 -16.94 -6.49
CA VAL A 139 -0.64 -17.38 -7.17
C VAL A 139 -0.75 -18.90 -7.14
N THR A 140 -1.87 -19.40 -6.63
CA THR A 140 -2.22 -20.83 -6.58
C THR A 140 -3.64 -21.06 -7.08
N ALA A 141 -4.01 -22.33 -7.32
CA ALA A 141 -5.34 -22.73 -7.76
C ALA A 141 -5.87 -21.98 -9.01
N LEU A 142 -4.97 -21.61 -9.92
CA LEU A 142 -5.31 -20.91 -11.15
C LEU A 142 -6.06 -21.84 -12.12
N ASP A 143 -7.31 -21.49 -12.43
CA ASP A 143 -8.17 -22.22 -13.36
C ASP A 143 -8.94 -21.23 -14.27
N PRO A 144 -8.87 -21.35 -15.61
CA PRO A 144 -8.00 -22.26 -16.35
C PRO A 144 -6.52 -21.89 -16.18
N SER A 145 -5.63 -22.90 -16.17
CA SER A 145 -4.18 -22.68 -16.03
C SER A 145 -3.57 -21.89 -17.21
N THR A 146 -4.30 -21.76 -18.31
CA THR A 146 -3.94 -20.99 -19.50
C THR A 146 -4.30 -19.50 -19.39
N ALA A 147 -4.89 -19.08 -18.27
CA ALA A 147 -5.32 -17.70 -18.10
C ALA A 147 -4.14 -16.73 -18.24
N VAL A 148 -4.44 -15.59 -18.86
CA VAL A 148 -3.52 -14.48 -19.07
C VAL A 148 -4.13 -13.19 -18.53
N VAL A 149 -3.31 -12.20 -18.26
CA VAL A 149 -3.72 -10.87 -17.81
C VAL A 149 -3.18 -9.81 -18.76
N SER A 150 -4.02 -8.83 -19.09
CA SER A 150 -3.57 -7.64 -19.81
C SER A 150 -3.00 -6.60 -18.87
N LEU A 151 -1.90 -5.97 -19.31
CA LEU A 151 -1.11 -5.02 -18.55
C LEU A 151 -0.90 -3.76 -19.39
N VAL A 152 -1.26 -2.63 -18.81
CA VAL A 152 -1.10 -1.32 -19.44
C VAL A 152 0.39 -0.99 -19.62
N ASP A 153 0.72 -0.30 -20.70
CA ASP A 153 2.03 0.35 -20.83
C ASP A 153 2.06 1.57 -19.90
N PRO A 154 2.98 1.65 -18.92
CA PRO A 154 3.11 2.86 -18.11
C PRO A 154 3.39 4.11 -18.96
N GLY A 155 3.94 3.94 -20.17
CA GLY A 155 3.92 4.87 -21.31
C GLY A 155 2.65 5.71 -21.47
N GLN A 156 1.49 5.07 -21.30
CA GLN A 156 0.18 5.53 -21.76
C GLN A 156 -0.77 5.93 -20.63
N VAL A 157 -0.29 5.98 -19.39
CA VAL A 157 -1.08 6.39 -18.22
C VAL A 157 -1.38 7.89 -18.27
N ASP A 158 -2.64 8.25 -18.06
CA ASP A 158 -3.05 9.62 -17.75
C ASP A 158 -3.25 9.77 -16.23
N PRO A 159 -2.38 10.53 -15.53
CA PRO A 159 -2.52 10.77 -14.10
C PRO A 159 -3.82 11.48 -13.69
N ALA A 160 -4.51 12.14 -14.63
CA ALA A 160 -5.80 12.77 -14.41
C ALA A 160 -6.99 11.80 -14.59
N ALA A 161 -6.76 10.61 -15.15
CA ALA A 161 -7.79 9.62 -15.44
C ALA A 161 -7.23 8.21 -15.20
N VAL A 162 -6.74 7.97 -13.99
CA VAL A 162 -5.99 6.74 -13.64
C VAL A 162 -6.85 5.51 -13.87
N ARG A 163 -8.09 5.48 -13.35
CA ARG A 163 -8.99 4.34 -13.53
C ARG A 163 -9.28 4.06 -15.01
N ALA A 164 -9.59 5.11 -15.77
CA ALA A 164 -9.90 4.97 -17.19
C ALA A 164 -8.70 4.51 -18.05
N THR A 165 -7.49 4.95 -17.71
CA THR A 165 -6.28 4.64 -18.49
C THR A 165 -5.51 3.42 -17.98
N VAL A 166 -5.74 3.01 -16.73
CA VAL A 166 -5.03 1.89 -16.08
C VAL A 166 -5.98 0.74 -15.80
N CYS A 167 -7.06 0.95 -15.05
CA CYS A 167 -7.89 -0.15 -14.57
C CYS A 167 -8.83 -0.68 -15.66
N ASP A 168 -9.57 0.21 -16.31
CA ASP A 168 -10.61 -0.15 -17.28
C ASP A 168 -10.12 -1.05 -18.43
N PRO A 169 -8.90 -0.90 -18.99
CA PRO A 169 -8.42 -1.80 -20.05
C PRO A 169 -7.82 -3.12 -19.55
N GLN A 170 -7.58 -3.30 -18.24
CA GLN A 170 -6.83 -4.44 -17.71
C GLN A 170 -7.76 -5.57 -17.20
N HIS A 171 -7.71 -6.71 -17.88
CA HIS A 171 -8.60 -7.85 -17.67
C HIS A 171 -7.84 -9.17 -17.58
N PHE A 172 -8.50 -10.19 -17.02
CA PHE A 172 -8.12 -11.57 -17.24
C PHE A 172 -8.76 -12.10 -18.53
N PHE A 173 -8.03 -12.94 -19.26
CA PHE A 173 -8.55 -13.73 -20.37
C PHE A 173 -8.28 -15.21 -20.12
N ALA A 174 -9.19 -16.08 -20.54
CA ALA A 174 -9.07 -17.52 -20.33
C ALA A 174 -7.85 -18.14 -21.06
N THR A 175 -7.44 -17.52 -22.16
CA THR A 175 -6.28 -17.91 -22.99
C THR A 175 -5.68 -16.67 -23.65
N ALA A 176 -4.42 -16.76 -24.10
CA ALA A 176 -3.81 -15.74 -24.96
C ALA A 176 -4.63 -15.51 -26.24
N ASP A 177 -5.21 -16.58 -26.79
CA ASP A 177 -6.08 -16.57 -27.95
C ASP A 177 -7.31 -15.68 -27.74
N ALA A 178 -7.94 -15.76 -26.57
CA ALA A 178 -9.09 -14.94 -26.20
C ALA A 178 -8.74 -13.46 -26.01
N ALA A 179 -7.47 -13.14 -25.80
CA ALA A 179 -6.98 -11.77 -25.65
C ALA A 179 -6.59 -11.11 -26.99
N ARG A 180 -6.53 -11.85 -28.11
CA ARG A 180 -5.99 -11.32 -29.38
C ARG A 180 -6.69 -10.08 -29.92
N ASP A 181 -8.03 -10.08 -29.94
CA ASP A 181 -8.79 -8.92 -30.40
C ASP A 181 -8.64 -7.72 -29.46
N TRP A 182 -8.58 -7.98 -28.16
CA TRP A 182 -8.27 -6.92 -27.19
C TRP A 182 -6.88 -6.35 -27.45
N GLN A 183 -5.88 -7.20 -27.67
CA GLN A 183 -4.49 -6.78 -27.87
C GLN A 183 -4.29 -5.99 -29.17
N SER A 184 -5.02 -6.32 -30.25
CA SER A 184 -4.97 -5.55 -31.50
C SER A 184 -5.52 -4.12 -31.36
N ARG A 185 -6.47 -3.92 -30.43
CA ARG A 185 -7.07 -2.62 -30.13
C ARG A 185 -6.29 -1.79 -29.10
N HIS A 186 -5.31 -2.38 -28.42
CA HIS A 186 -4.50 -1.72 -27.39
C HIS A 186 -2.99 -1.84 -27.70
N PRO A 187 -2.51 -1.19 -28.79
CA PRO A 187 -1.10 -1.27 -29.16
C PRO A 187 -0.18 -0.75 -28.05
N GLY A 188 0.87 -1.49 -27.76
CA GLY A 188 1.83 -1.18 -26.68
C GLY A 188 1.50 -1.82 -25.34
N MET A 189 0.24 -2.23 -25.11
CA MET A 189 -0.11 -3.02 -23.93
C MET A 189 0.29 -4.49 -24.09
N THR A 190 0.58 -5.15 -22.98
CA THR A 190 1.10 -6.53 -22.96
C THR A 190 0.06 -7.50 -22.41
N VAL A 191 0.08 -8.73 -22.89
CA VAL A 191 -0.69 -9.85 -22.33
C VAL A 191 0.29 -10.92 -21.88
N LEU A 192 0.24 -11.32 -20.61
CA LEU A 192 1.15 -12.31 -20.02
C LEU A 192 0.39 -13.42 -19.31
N PRO A 193 0.92 -14.65 -19.23
CA PRO A 193 0.44 -15.67 -18.31
C PRO A 193 0.33 -15.12 -16.88
N VAL A 194 -0.74 -15.44 -16.15
CA VAL A 194 -0.99 -14.85 -14.83
C VAL A 194 0.16 -15.08 -13.84
N ALA A 195 0.73 -16.28 -13.81
CA ALA A 195 1.85 -16.60 -12.92
C ALA A 195 3.13 -15.80 -13.25
N GLU A 196 3.37 -15.56 -14.53
CA GLU A 196 4.49 -14.76 -15.02
C GLU A 196 4.27 -13.28 -14.70
N ALA A 197 3.10 -12.73 -15.03
CA ALA A 197 2.72 -11.36 -14.68
C ALA A 197 2.83 -11.08 -13.16
N TYR A 198 2.39 -12.04 -12.34
CA TYR A 198 2.50 -11.93 -10.89
C TYR A 198 3.96 -11.81 -10.45
N THR A 199 4.81 -12.74 -10.89
CA THR A 199 6.20 -12.83 -10.44
C THR A 199 7.04 -11.66 -10.95
N LEU A 200 6.89 -11.31 -12.23
CA LEU A 200 7.75 -10.33 -12.88
C LEU A 200 7.34 -8.89 -12.61
N ILE A 201 6.04 -8.64 -12.37
CA ILE A 201 5.50 -7.27 -12.35
C ILE A 201 4.71 -7.01 -11.07
N MET A 202 3.67 -7.80 -10.77
CA MET A 202 2.75 -7.47 -9.67
C MET A 202 3.42 -7.54 -8.29
N ARG A 203 4.22 -8.58 -8.04
CA ARG A 203 4.94 -8.74 -6.76
C ARG A 203 5.98 -7.63 -6.55
N PRO A 204 6.90 -7.34 -7.50
CA PRO A 204 7.82 -6.21 -7.37
C PRO A 204 7.11 -4.86 -7.18
N LEU A 205 5.98 -4.65 -7.87
CA LEU A 205 5.16 -3.45 -7.74
C LEU A 205 4.53 -3.35 -6.34
N ALA A 206 3.94 -4.44 -5.84
CA ALA A 206 3.41 -4.50 -4.48
C ALA A 206 4.51 -4.22 -3.42
N ASP A 207 5.70 -4.80 -3.61
CA ASP A 207 6.83 -4.55 -2.71
C ASP A 207 7.29 -3.09 -2.75
N ALA A 208 7.21 -2.41 -3.91
CA ALA A 208 7.49 -0.97 -4.01
C ALA A 208 6.50 -0.13 -3.19
N PHE A 209 5.19 -0.42 -3.29
CA PHE A 209 4.17 0.23 -2.46
C PHE A 209 4.41 0.06 -0.96
N LEU A 210 4.98 -1.08 -0.54
CA LEU A 210 5.34 -1.33 0.86
C LEU A 210 6.59 -0.56 1.29
N ARG A 211 7.60 -0.41 0.42
CA ARG A 211 8.86 0.30 0.71
C ARG A 211 8.66 1.80 0.88
N ASP A 212 7.89 2.43 -0.01
CA ASP A 212 7.62 3.88 0.00
C ASP A 212 6.83 4.35 1.25
N ALA A 213 6.32 3.40 2.04
CA ALA A 213 5.62 3.67 3.29
C ALA A 213 6.50 3.54 4.55
N SER A 214 7.78 3.14 4.42
CA SER A 214 8.70 3.15 5.55
C SER A 214 9.10 4.59 5.87
N PRO A 215 8.89 5.09 7.10
CA PRO A 215 9.41 6.39 7.47
C PRO A 215 10.92 6.34 7.26
N GLY A 216 11.45 7.27 6.46
CA GLY A 216 12.87 7.55 6.45
C GLY A 216 13.30 7.69 7.90
N MET A 217 14.07 6.72 8.39
CA MET A 217 14.67 6.77 9.70
C MET A 217 15.48 8.05 9.73
N ASN A 218 14.99 9.03 10.49
CA ASN A 218 15.56 10.36 10.62
C ASN A 218 16.95 10.24 11.25
N ARG A 219 17.95 9.99 10.41
CA ARG A 219 19.38 10.14 10.73
C ARG A 219 19.83 11.50 10.22
N ASP A 220 19.23 12.56 10.76
CA ASP A 220 19.92 13.83 10.96
C ASP A 220 19.11 14.75 11.88
N ARG A 221 19.14 14.41 13.18
CA ARG A 221 19.29 15.43 14.22
C ARG A 221 20.63 15.20 14.89
N SER A 222 21.71 15.59 14.21
CA SER A 222 22.89 16.08 14.93
C SER A 222 22.45 17.33 15.70
N VAL A 223 22.06 17.13 16.95
CA VAL A 223 22.09 18.18 17.95
C VAL A 223 23.56 18.51 18.14
N SER A 224 24.06 19.45 17.35
CA SER A 224 25.32 20.13 17.62
C SER A 224 25.11 20.97 18.87
N GLY A 225 25.31 20.36 20.03
CA GLY A 225 25.43 21.05 21.30
C GLY A 225 26.70 21.89 21.27
N ALA A 226 26.57 23.18 20.92
CA ALA A 226 27.58 24.17 21.19
C ALA A 226 27.45 24.59 22.67
N TRP A 227 28.27 24.00 23.53
CA TRP A 227 28.54 24.53 24.86
C TRP A 227 29.58 25.67 24.74
N PRO A 228 29.34 26.88 25.26
CA PRO A 228 30.41 27.84 25.48
C PRO A 228 31.26 27.39 26.67
N GLN A 229 32.57 27.32 26.47
CA GLN A 229 33.54 27.15 27.54
C GLN A 229 33.68 28.47 28.31
N ASP A 230 33.03 28.57 29.46
CA ASP A 230 33.44 29.51 30.50
C ASP A 230 34.24 28.76 31.57
N ARG A 231 35.54 29.07 31.59
CA ARG A 231 36.53 28.58 32.53
C ARG A 231 36.63 29.56 33.70
N PRO A 232 36.40 29.17 34.96
CA PRO A 232 36.87 29.97 36.09
C PRO A 232 38.28 29.53 36.52
N PRO A 233 39.10 30.45 37.06
CA PRO A 233 40.46 30.15 37.51
C PRO A 233 40.48 29.48 38.89
N SER A 234 41.54 28.71 39.12
CA SER A 234 41.89 27.99 40.34
C SER A 234 42.48 28.87 41.44
N ALA A 235 41.99 28.70 42.68
CA ALA A 235 42.67 28.86 43.98
C ALA A 235 41.64 28.44 45.06
N GLY A 236 41.87 27.73 46.15
CA GLY A 236 43.02 27.18 46.86
C GLY A 236 42.54 26.80 48.27
N ALA A 237 43.23 25.87 48.94
CA ALA A 237 43.17 25.51 50.38
C ALA A 237 41.93 24.76 50.94
N GLY A 238 42.18 23.62 51.61
CA GLY A 238 41.26 22.96 52.58
C GLY A 238 41.41 23.53 54.00
N PRO A 239 41.15 22.80 55.11
CA PRO A 239 40.41 21.53 55.30
C PRO A 239 39.38 21.55 56.48
N LEU A 240 38.70 20.40 56.67
CA LEU A 240 38.17 19.80 57.92
C LEU A 240 37.01 20.44 58.73
N ILE A 241 36.18 19.52 59.30
CA ILE A 241 35.33 19.51 60.53
C ILE A 241 33.96 18.88 60.18
N GLU A 242 33.71 17.59 60.44
CA GLU A 242 33.30 16.92 61.69
C GLU A 242 31.77 16.95 61.98
N GLN A 243 31.23 15.72 62.16
CA GLN A 243 30.13 15.27 63.06
C GLN A 243 28.70 15.83 62.81
N PHE A 244 27.55 15.17 63.04
CA PHE A 244 27.08 13.94 63.72
C PHE A 244 25.87 13.41 62.89
N GLY A 245 25.60 12.11 62.77
CA GLY A 245 24.85 11.33 63.75
C GLY A 245 23.89 10.34 63.05
N ARG A 246 24.06 9.04 63.32
CA ARG A 246 23.08 7.94 63.13
C ARG A 246 22.45 7.63 64.53
N PRO A 247 21.52 6.66 64.73
CA PRO A 247 20.67 5.85 63.82
C PRO A 247 19.21 5.67 64.31
N ALA A 248 18.49 4.77 63.59
CA ALA A 248 17.46 3.82 64.09
C ALA A 248 16.01 4.37 64.18
N THR A 249 14.92 3.64 63.89
CA THR A 249 14.63 2.19 63.81
C THR A 249 13.32 1.95 63.05
N ASP A 250 13.25 0.81 62.36
CA ASP A 250 12.20 -0.24 62.34
C ASP A 250 10.69 0.04 62.24
N GLY A 251 10.02 -0.83 61.48
CA GLY A 251 8.64 -1.27 61.70
C GLY A 251 7.75 -1.24 60.44
N VAL A 252 7.73 -2.24 59.54
CA VAL A 252 7.05 -3.57 59.64
C VAL A 252 5.53 -3.49 59.33
N GLU A 253 5.14 -4.14 58.22
CA GLU A 253 3.91 -4.95 57.98
C GLU A 253 2.50 -4.32 58.23
N HIS A 254 1.38 -4.70 57.60
CA HIS A 254 0.98 -5.67 56.58
C HIS A 254 -0.50 -5.37 56.24
N LEU A 255 -1.02 -6.10 55.24
CA LEU A 255 -2.43 -6.52 55.06
C LEU A 255 -3.43 -5.66 54.26
N ARG A 256 -3.71 -6.26 53.08
CA ARG A 256 -4.99 -6.38 52.37
C ARG A 256 -6.25 -6.38 53.25
N GLY A 257 -7.30 -5.79 52.68
CA GLY A 257 -8.72 -6.02 52.96
C GLY A 257 -9.53 -5.39 51.84
#